data_AF-A0A520I981-F1
#
_entry.id   AF-A0A520I981-F1
#
_cell.length_a   1.000
_cell.length_b   1.000
_cell.length_c   1.000
_cell.angle_alpha   90.00
_cell.angle_beta   90.00
_cell.angle_gamma   90.00
#
_symmetry.space_group_name_H-M   'P 1'
#
loop_
_entity.id
_entity.type
_entity.pdbx_description
1 polymer ?
#
loop_
_entity_poly.entity_id
_entity_poly.type
_entity_poly.pdbx_seq_one_letter_code
_entity_poly.pdbx_strand_id
1 'polypeptide(L)'
;MGIFSRTRDIVAANFADLIEKAEDPSKMIRMIILEMEETLVEVRASAARTIADQKEMRRHISKLEQLQDNWTEKAELALSKDREDLAKAALVERQKAFDMAEQLKAEVGVLDDALRASEEDIAKLQTKLREA
;
A
#
# COMPACT_ATOMS: atom_id res chain seq x y z
N MET A 1 -11.95 -5.37 -15.87
CA MET A 1 -12.52 -4.10 -15.36
C MET A 1 -12.34 -4.09 -13.86
N GLY A 2 -11.28 -3.43 -13.39
CA GLY A 2 -10.84 -3.47 -12.00
C GLY A 2 -11.80 -2.75 -11.06
N ILE A 3 -11.79 -3.17 -9.80
CA ILE A 3 -12.64 -2.68 -8.70
C ILE A 3 -12.55 -1.14 -8.58
N PHE A 4 -11.38 -0.58 -8.89
CA PHE A 4 -11.10 0.86 -8.94
C PHE A 4 -11.84 1.65 -10.03
N SER A 5 -12.32 1.02 -11.11
CA SER A 5 -13.13 1.75 -12.11
C SER A 5 -14.56 1.93 -11.62
N ARG A 6 -15.13 0.92 -10.93
CA ARG A 6 -16.50 0.96 -10.42
C ARG A 6 -16.68 1.99 -9.30
N THR A 7 -15.77 2.01 -8.33
CA THR A 7 -15.75 3.06 -7.28
C THR A 7 -15.72 4.46 -7.91
N ARG A 8 -14.84 4.66 -8.89
CA ARG A 8 -14.68 5.95 -9.57
C ARG A 8 -15.92 6.34 -10.37
N ASP A 9 -16.55 5.40 -11.07
CA ASP A 9 -17.77 5.66 -11.85
C ASP A 9 -18.96 6.00 -10.93
N ILE A 10 -19.09 5.34 -9.77
CA ILE A 10 -20.12 5.63 -8.77
C ILE A 10 -19.88 7.00 -8.08
N VAL A 11 -18.62 7.33 -7.80
CA VAL A 11 -18.25 8.63 -7.19
C VAL A 11 -18.32 9.77 -8.22
N ALA A 12 -18.05 9.51 -9.50
CA ALA A 12 -18.07 10.52 -10.57
C ALA A 12 -19.43 10.69 -11.24
N ALA A 13 -20.34 9.73 -11.11
CA ALA A 13 -21.70 9.87 -11.63
C ALA A 13 -22.41 11.05 -10.96
N ASN A 14 -22.88 12.00 -11.77
CA ASN A 14 -23.88 12.99 -11.36
C ASN A 14 -25.18 12.24 -11.05
N PHE A 15 -25.30 11.79 -9.81
CA PHE A 15 -26.44 11.02 -9.29
C PHE A 15 -27.79 11.70 -9.60
N ALA A 16 -27.81 13.03 -9.59
CA ALA A 16 -28.95 13.86 -9.98
C ALA A 16 -29.41 13.60 -11.43
N ASP A 17 -28.49 13.49 -12.40
CA ASP A 17 -28.80 13.32 -13.82
C ASP A 17 -29.34 11.91 -14.14
N LEU A 18 -28.95 10.91 -13.35
CA LEU A 18 -29.43 9.52 -13.47
C LEU A 18 -30.82 9.35 -12.84
N ILE A 19 -31.07 10.00 -11.70
CA ILE A 19 -32.38 10.03 -11.02
C ILE A 19 -33.43 10.71 -11.90
N GLU A 20 -33.09 11.80 -12.57
CA GLU A 20 -34.01 12.59 -13.38
C GLU A 20 -34.57 11.80 -14.59
N LYS A 21 -33.87 10.74 -15.02
CA LYS A 21 -34.24 9.87 -16.14
C LYS A 21 -34.75 8.48 -15.70
N ALA A 22 -34.80 8.21 -14.41
CA ALA A 22 -35.17 6.91 -13.86
C ALA A 22 -36.70 6.73 -13.79
N GLU A 23 -37.18 5.55 -14.20
CA GLU A 23 -38.61 5.20 -14.15
C GLU A 23 -39.10 4.99 -12.70
N ASP A 24 -38.23 4.48 -11.81
CA ASP A 24 -38.43 4.42 -10.36
C ASP A 24 -37.16 4.93 -9.65
N PRO A 25 -37.06 6.26 -9.40
CA PRO A 25 -35.90 6.86 -8.76
C PRO A 25 -35.65 6.35 -7.34
N SER A 26 -36.71 6.03 -6.60
CA SER A 26 -36.61 5.56 -5.21
C SER A 26 -35.95 4.18 -5.13
N LYS A 27 -36.28 3.27 -6.05
CA LYS A 27 -35.64 1.95 -6.12
C LYS A 27 -34.19 2.06 -6.59
N MET A 28 -33.92 2.93 -7.56
CA MET A 28 -32.57 3.15 -8.07
C MET A 28 -31.62 3.69 -6.98
N ILE A 29 -32.08 4.67 -6.19
CA ILE A 29 -31.30 5.22 -5.07
C ILE A 29 -30.94 4.12 -4.06
N ARG A 30 -31.92 3.29 -3.64
CA ARG A 30 -31.68 2.19 -2.71
C ARG A 30 -30.66 1.18 -3.23
N MET A 31 -30.71 0.86 -4.53
CA MET A 31 -29.74 -0.05 -5.14
C MET A 31 -28.32 0.54 -5.15
N ILE A 32 -28.18 1.83 -5.43
CA ILE A 32 -26.85 2.46 -5.47
C ILE A 32 -26.28 2.62 -4.06
N ILE A 33 -27.10 2.93 -3.05
CA ILE A 33 -26.66 2.94 -1.65
C ILE A 33 -26.10 1.57 -1.27
N LEU A 34 -26.81 0.49 -1.59
CA LEU A 34 -26.34 -0.87 -1.32
C LEU A 34 -25.00 -1.16 -2.02
N GLU A 35 -24.88 -0.82 -3.30
CA GLU A 35 -23.64 -1.02 -4.05
C GLU A 35 -22.47 -0.20 -3.48
N MET A 36 -22.74 1.02 -3.02
CA MET A 36 -21.76 1.87 -2.33
C MET A 36 -21.32 1.28 -1.00
N GLU A 37 -22.23 0.71 -0.21
CA GLU A 37 -21.91 0.03 1.05
C GLU A 37 -21.06 -1.22 0.82
N GLU A 38 -21.43 -2.07 -0.16
CA GLU A 38 -20.65 -3.24 -0.55
C GLU A 38 -19.23 -2.83 -0.99
N THR A 39 -19.16 -1.84 -1.86
CA THR A 39 -17.89 -1.28 -2.35
C THR A 39 -17.04 -0.74 -1.20
N LEU A 40 -17.63 -0.04 -0.23
CA LEU A 40 -16.93 0.47 0.94
C LEU A 40 -16.31 -0.66 1.78
N VAL A 41 -17.02 -1.78 1.95
CA VAL A 41 -16.51 -2.96 2.64
C VAL A 41 -15.32 -3.57 1.88
N GLU A 42 -15.44 -3.72 0.57
CA GLU A 42 -14.37 -4.28 -0.27
C GLU A 42 -13.10 -3.44 -0.24
N VAL A 43 -13.22 -2.11 -0.41
CA VAL A 43 -12.08 -1.18 -0.42
C VAL A 43 -11.38 -1.19 0.95
N ARG A 44 -12.14 -1.22 2.05
CA ARG A 44 -11.56 -1.35 3.40
C ARG A 44 -10.82 -2.66 3.61
N ALA A 45 -11.39 -3.77 3.15
CA ALA A 45 -10.72 -5.07 3.24
C ALA A 45 -9.42 -5.09 2.41
N SER A 46 -9.42 -4.44 1.25
CA SER A 46 -8.23 -4.28 0.43
C SER A 46 -7.16 -3.43 1.11
N ALA A 47 -7.54 -2.27 1.65
CA ALA A 47 -6.64 -1.40 2.39
C ALA A 47 -6.02 -2.12 3.60
N ALA A 48 -6.82 -2.92 4.34
CA ALA A 48 -6.33 -3.70 5.46
C ALA A 48 -5.27 -4.74 5.05
N ARG A 49 -5.44 -5.39 3.89
CA ARG A 49 -4.42 -6.30 3.33
C ARG A 49 -3.14 -5.55 2.97
N THR A 50 -3.24 -4.43 2.26
CA THR A 50 -2.09 -3.59 1.91
C THR A 50 -1.29 -3.16 3.15
N ILE A 51 -1.99 -2.79 4.24
CA ILE A 51 -1.35 -2.45 5.52
C ILE A 51 -0.59 -3.64 6.12
N ALA A 52 -1.15 -4.85 6.02
CA ALA A 52 -0.49 -6.05 6.51
C ALA A 52 0.79 -6.34 5.70
N ASP A 53 0.70 -6.28 4.37
CA ASP A 53 1.83 -6.52 3.47
C ASP A 53 2.96 -5.51 3.71
N GLN A 54 2.62 -4.22 3.86
CA GLN A 54 3.60 -3.19 4.23
C GLN A 54 4.29 -3.47 5.57
N LYS A 55 3.54 -3.92 6.59
CA LYS A 55 4.13 -4.25 7.89
C LYS A 55 5.10 -5.41 7.78
N GLU A 56 4.78 -6.42 6.97
CA GLU A 56 5.69 -7.52 6.69
C GLU A 56 6.95 -7.03 5.97
N MET A 57 6.82 -6.25 4.89
CA MET A 57 7.96 -5.68 4.17
C MET A 57 8.85 -4.81 5.07
N ARG A 58 8.27 -3.95 5.91
CA ARG A 58 9.02 -3.15 6.89
C ARG A 58 9.79 -4.01 7.91
N ARG A 59 9.24 -5.17 8.31
CA ARG A 59 9.98 -6.14 9.14
C ARG A 59 11.14 -6.77 8.37
N HIS A 60 10.98 -7.05 7.08
CA HIS A 60 12.07 -7.56 6.24
C HIS A 60 13.18 -6.51 6.05
N ILE A 61 12.82 -5.25 5.83
CA ILE A 61 13.76 -4.12 5.77
C ILE A 61 14.59 -4.06 7.07
N SER A 62 13.94 -4.09 8.23
CA SER A 62 14.65 -4.06 9.52
C SER A 62 15.61 -5.23 9.71
N LYS A 63 15.26 -6.44 9.24
CA LYS A 63 16.19 -7.59 9.26
C LYS A 63 17.39 -7.39 8.34
N LEU A 64 17.19 -6.78 7.17
CA LEU A 64 18.28 -6.47 6.23
C LEU A 64 19.18 -5.38 6.77
N GLU A 65 18.64 -4.37 7.46
CA GLU A 65 19.43 -3.34 8.14
C GLU A 65 20.30 -3.94 9.24
N GLN A 66 19.73 -4.81 10.09
CA GLN A 66 20.52 -5.55 11.08
C GLN A 66 21.61 -6.44 10.44
N LEU A 67 21.32 -7.03 9.28
CA LEU A 67 22.30 -7.82 8.54
C LEU A 67 23.44 -6.94 8.02
N GLN A 68 23.16 -5.71 7.60
CA GLN A 68 24.18 -4.75 7.19
C GLN A 68 25.09 -4.37 8.36
N ASP A 69 24.53 -4.15 9.55
CA ASP A 69 25.30 -3.86 10.75
C ASP A 69 26.24 -5.02 11.10
N ASN A 70 25.72 -6.25 11.09
CA ASN A 70 26.52 -7.47 11.33
C ASN A 70 27.67 -7.63 10.31
N TRP A 71 27.45 -7.29 9.04
CA TRP A 71 28.51 -7.31 8.03
C TRP A 71 29.53 -6.20 8.22
N THR A 72 29.10 -5.04 8.71
CA THR A 72 29.99 -3.92 9.05
C THR A 72 30.91 -4.32 10.20
N GLU A 73 30.38 -4.89 11.29
CA GLU A 73 31.17 -5.41 12.41
C GLU A 73 32.19 -6.46 11.97
N LYS A 74 31.78 -7.38 11.07
CA LYS A 74 32.69 -8.39 10.50
C LYS A 74 33.80 -7.76 9.66
N ALA A 75 33.48 -6.72 8.88
CA ALA A 75 34.48 -6.02 8.08
C ALA A 75 35.50 -5.31 8.99
N GLU A 76 35.03 -4.63 10.04
CA GLU A 76 35.87 -3.97 11.04
C GLU A 76 36.78 -4.98 11.77
N LEU A 77 36.24 -6.12 12.20
CA LEU A 77 37.02 -7.19 12.83
C LEU A 77 38.06 -7.81 11.89
N ALA A 78 37.75 -7.92 10.59
CA ALA A 78 38.70 -8.40 9.61
C ALA A 78 39.85 -7.40 9.41
N LEU A 79 39.54 -6.10 9.33
CA LEU A 79 40.55 -5.03 9.27
C LEU A 79 41.42 -4.99 10.53
N SER A 80 40.84 -5.17 11.71
CA SER A 80 41.61 -5.20 12.97
C SER A 80 42.57 -6.39 13.07
N LYS A 81 42.49 -7.35 12.14
CA LYS A 81 43.35 -8.53 12.03
C LYS A 81 44.19 -8.51 10.75
N ASP A 82 44.28 -7.36 10.09
CA ASP A 82 45.01 -7.13 8.83
C ASP A 82 44.53 -8.05 7.66
N ARG A 83 43.26 -8.50 7.71
CA ARG A 83 42.64 -9.34 6.67
C ARG A 83 41.78 -8.49 5.74
N GLU A 84 42.42 -7.69 4.90
CA GLU A 84 41.73 -6.77 3.99
C GLU A 84 40.83 -7.48 2.97
N ASP A 85 41.20 -8.67 2.52
CA ASP A 85 40.43 -9.49 1.59
C ASP A 85 39.06 -9.87 2.18
N LEU A 86 39.05 -10.33 3.43
CA LEU A 86 37.83 -10.65 4.16
C LEU A 86 37.00 -9.40 4.47
N ALA A 87 37.65 -8.27 4.79
CA ALA A 87 36.95 -7.02 5.00
C ALA A 87 36.22 -6.55 3.74
N LYS A 88 36.89 -6.60 2.58
CA LYS A 88 36.28 -6.28 1.28
C LYS A 88 35.12 -7.23 0.96
N ALA A 89 35.28 -8.53 1.20
CA ALA A 89 34.19 -9.50 1.00
C ALA A 89 32.98 -9.20 1.89
N ALA A 90 33.20 -8.88 3.17
CA ALA A 90 32.11 -8.51 4.09
C ALA A 90 31.37 -7.23 3.63
N LEU A 91 32.10 -6.22 3.13
CA LEU A 91 31.50 -5.01 2.58
C LEU A 91 30.66 -5.27 1.31
N VAL A 92 31.07 -6.23 0.47
CA VAL A 92 30.27 -6.65 -0.69
C VAL A 92 28.94 -7.27 -0.25
N GLU A 93 28.96 -8.14 0.76
CA GLU A 93 27.73 -8.73 1.30
C GLU A 93 26.84 -7.69 2.00
N ARG A 94 27.44 -6.71 2.70
CA ARG A 94 26.72 -5.56 3.23
C ARG A 94 26.01 -4.78 2.12
N GLN A 95 26.71 -4.50 1.02
CA GLN A 95 26.15 -3.74 -0.10
C GLN A 95 24.95 -4.47 -0.71
N LYS A 96 25.02 -5.78 -0.90
CA LYS A 96 23.86 -6.56 -1.38
C LYS A 96 22.65 -6.46 -0.45
N ALA A 97 22.87 -6.54 0.87
CA ALA A 97 21.80 -6.39 1.85
C ALA A 97 21.21 -4.98 1.85
N PHE A 98 22.03 -3.95 1.63
CA PHE A 98 21.61 -2.57 1.44
C PHE A 98 20.74 -2.40 0.20
N ASP A 99 21.22 -2.87 -0.96
CA ASP A 99 20.50 -2.74 -2.24
C ASP A 99 19.11 -3.41 -2.17
N MET A 100 19.03 -4.57 -1.53
CA MET A 100 17.75 -5.27 -1.31
C MET A 100 16.83 -4.51 -0.35
N ALA A 101 17.37 -3.89 0.69
CA ALA A 101 16.59 -3.07 1.62
C ALA A 101 16.03 -1.82 0.92
N GLU A 102 16.83 -1.16 0.07
CA GLU A 102 16.39 0.01 -0.71
C GLU A 102 15.30 -0.35 -1.72
N GLN A 103 15.40 -1.51 -2.38
CA GLN A 103 14.34 -1.99 -3.25
C GLN A 103 13.02 -2.17 -2.47
N LEU A 104 13.06 -2.84 -1.31
CA LEU A 104 11.87 -3.03 -0.49
C LEU A 104 11.31 -1.69 0.05
N LYS A 105 12.17 -0.72 0.38
CA LYS A 105 11.72 0.62 0.79
C LYS A 105 10.98 1.34 -0.34
N ALA A 106 11.46 1.23 -1.58
CA ALA A 106 10.77 1.78 -2.73
C ALA A 106 9.40 1.11 -2.95
N GLU A 107 9.33 -0.21 -2.83
CA GLU A 107 8.06 -0.96 -2.93
C GLU A 107 7.08 -0.56 -1.82
N VAL A 108 7.54 -0.40 -0.57
CA VAL A 108 6.73 0.10 0.55
C VAL A 108 6.19 1.50 0.26
N GLY A 109 6.99 2.37 -0.36
CA GLY A 109 6.58 3.72 -0.75
C GLY A 109 5.43 3.71 -1.77
N VAL A 110 5.49 2.82 -2.76
CA VAL A 110 4.38 2.63 -3.73
C VAL A 110 3.11 2.17 -3.03
N LEU A 111 3.22 1.26 -2.06
CA LEU A 111 2.07 0.81 -1.27
C LEU A 111 1.52 1.91 -0.35
N ASP A 112 2.38 2.78 0.21
CA ASP A 112 1.97 3.93 1.02
C ASP A 112 1.10 4.88 0.19
N ASP A 113 1.52 5.18 -1.04
CA ASP A 113 0.76 6.06 -1.94
C ASP A 113 -0.58 5.43 -2.38
N ALA A 114 -0.59 4.13 -2.68
CA ALA A 114 -1.82 3.40 -3.02
C ALA A 114 -2.80 3.34 -1.83
N LEU A 115 -2.29 3.20 -0.60
CA LEU A 115 -3.09 3.20 0.60
C LEU A 115 -3.72 4.58 0.84
N ARG A 116 -2.96 5.67 0.70
CA ARG A 116 -3.49 7.04 0.80
C ARG A 116 -4.62 7.30 -0.19
N ALA A 117 -4.44 6.89 -1.45
CA ALA A 117 -5.50 7.02 -2.46
C ALA A 117 -6.76 6.23 -2.05
N SER A 118 -6.59 5.03 -1.51
CA SER A 118 -7.70 4.20 -1.02
C SER A 118 -8.42 4.85 0.19
N GLU A 119 -7.68 5.49 1.10
CA GLU A 119 -8.25 6.22 2.23
C GLU A 119 -9.08 7.43 1.80
N GLU A 120 -8.61 8.18 0.78
CA GLU A 120 -9.38 9.26 0.18
C GLU A 120 -10.69 8.77 -0.45
N ASP A 121 -10.63 7.65 -1.19
CA ASP A 121 -11.81 7.07 -1.83
C ASP A 121 -12.82 6.55 -0.79
N ILE A 122 -12.34 5.92 0.29
CA ILE A 122 -13.15 5.55 1.45
C ILE A 122 -13.85 6.79 2.03
N ALA A 123 -13.12 7.88 2.25
CA ALA A 123 -13.67 9.10 2.81
C ALA A 123 -14.76 9.71 1.90
N LYS A 124 -14.52 9.75 0.58
CA LYS A 124 -15.51 10.24 -0.40
C LYS A 124 -16.77 9.39 -0.41
N LEU A 125 -16.64 8.06 -0.42
CA LEU A 125 -17.78 7.13 -0.38
C LEU A 125 -18.60 7.29 0.91
N GLN A 126 -17.93 7.42 2.06
CA GLN A 126 -18.59 7.65 3.33
C GLN A 126 -19.34 8.98 3.39
N THR A 127 -18.79 10.04 2.81
CA THR A 127 -19.47 11.34 2.72
C THR A 127 -20.71 11.23 1.86
N LYS A 128 -20.62 10.65 0.65
CA LYS A 128 -21.78 10.44 -0.21
C LYS A 128 -22.88 9.58 0.44
N LEU A 129 -22.50 8.53 1.17
CA LEU A 129 -23.45 7.69 1.91
C LEU A 129 -24.16 8.45 3.05
N ARG A 130 -23.56 9.49 3.61
CA ARG A 130 -24.20 10.34 4.64
C ARG A 130 -25.14 11.39 4.05
N GLU A 131 -24.90 11.78 2.80
CA GLU A 131 -25.70 12.78 2.06
C GLU A 131 -26.94 12.16 1.40
N ALA A 132 -26.94 10.84 1.20
CA ALA A 132 -28.05 10.04 0.66
C ALA A 132 -29.10 9.71 1.73
#